data_AF-A0A4R4E596-F1
#
_entry.id   AF-A0A4R4E596-F1
#
_cell.length_a   1.000
_cell.length_b   1.000
_cell.length_c   1.000
_cell.angle_alpha   90.00
_cell.angle_beta   90.00
_cell.angle_gamma   90.00
#
_symmetry.space_group_name_H-M   'P 1'
#
loop_
_entity.id
_entity.type
_entity.pdbx_description
1 polymer ?
#
loop_
_entity_poly.entity_id
_entity_poly.type
_entity_poly.pdbx_seq_one_letter_code
_entity_poly.pdbx_strand_id
1 'polypeptide(L)'
;MAHNTHSNTHSPEITFHHDHADEATFRARVKKTTILLSVITIIELGIGLLLYTLHKGAEPNPFLVLLFKGVVCILTLAKAFYIVSVFMHLGDEIRNMIMTIIMPLLLFVWFIAAFLWDGNSYRSLRNRYDKRYQETTQHHEVHNTDTTHTGLQ
;
A
#
# COMPACT_ATOMS: atom_id res chain seq x y z
N MET A 1 47.17 25.47 57.12
CA MET A 1 46.96 25.71 55.68
C MET A 1 46.35 24.45 55.10
N ALA A 2 45.04 24.48 54.82
CA ALA A 2 44.27 23.32 54.37
C ALA A 2 44.44 23.14 52.86
N HIS A 3 44.87 21.95 52.43
CA HIS A 3 45.03 21.60 51.01
C HIS A 3 43.73 21.00 50.50
N ASN A 4 42.87 21.83 49.91
CA ASN A 4 41.67 21.40 49.20
C ASN A 4 42.07 20.72 47.89
N THR A 5 42.03 19.40 47.85
CA THR A 5 42.27 18.63 46.63
C THR A 5 40.91 18.37 45.99
N HIS A 6 40.51 19.21 45.03
CA HIS A 6 39.33 18.96 44.21
C HIS A 6 39.63 17.80 43.25
N SER A 7 39.20 16.59 43.60
CA SER A 7 39.15 15.47 42.67
C SER A 7 38.02 15.70 41.68
N ASN A 8 38.35 16.22 40.49
CA ASN A 8 37.46 16.15 39.33
C ASN A 8 37.36 14.68 38.93
N THR A 9 36.31 14.02 39.42
CA THR A 9 35.89 12.70 38.94
C THR A 9 35.37 12.88 37.51
N HIS A 10 36.29 12.88 36.54
CA HIS A 10 35.93 12.71 35.14
C HIS A 10 35.25 11.34 35.03
N SER A 11 33.92 11.35 34.93
CA SER A 11 33.19 10.20 34.40
C SER A 11 33.83 9.86 33.05
N PRO A 12 34.40 8.65 32.86
CA PRO A 12 34.57 8.17 31.51
C PRO A 12 33.16 8.09 30.94
N GLU A 13 32.88 9.02 30.01
CA GLU A 13 31.76 8.96 29.10
C GLU A 13 31.58 7.49 28.71
N ILE A 14 30.43 6.91 29.04
CA ILE A 14 30.09 5.55 28.65
C ILE A 14 29.85 5.63 27.14
N THR A 15 30.94 5.63 26.37
CA THR A 15 30.92 5.37 24.94
C THR A 15 30.56 3.90 24.81
N PHE A 16 29.25 3.63 24.81
CA PHE A 16 28.72 2.39 24.29
C PHE A 16 29.15 2.31 22.82
N HIS A 17 30.26 1.62 22.57
CA HIS A 17 30.61 1.18 21.23
C HIS A 17 29.48 0.24 20.81
N HIS A 18 28.51 0.75 20.03
CA HIS A 18 27.51 -0.09 19.39
C HIS A 18 28.24 -1.17 18.60
N ASP A 19 27.93 -2.43 18.92
CA ASP A 19 28.55 -3.59 18.33
C ASP A 19 28.37 -3.57 16.81
N HIS A 20 29.47 -3.38 16.07
CA HIS A 20 29.49 -3.38 14.60
C HIS A 20 29.00 -4.71 13.98
N ALA A 21 28.75 -5.74 14.79
CA ALA A 21 28.18 -7.02 14.39
C ALA A 21 26.70 -6.92 13.96
N ASP A 22 25.92 -6.00 14.56
CA ASP A 22 24.47 -5.89 14.28
C ASP A 22 24.18 -5.22 12.93
N GLU A 23 25.03 -4.29 12.50
CA GLU A 23 24.84 -3.58 11.23
C GLU A 23 25.08 -4.48 10.01
N ALA A 24 26.08 -5.37 10.09
CA ALA A 24 26.42 -6.28 9.01
C ALA A 24 25.34 -7.35 8.79
N THR A 25 24.79 -7.90 9.87
CA THR A 25 23.72 -8.90 9.84
C THR A 25 22.40 -8.29 9.38
N PHE A 26 22.08 -7.08 9.86
CA PHE A 26 20.91 -6.31 9.42
C PHE A 26 20.98 -6.00 7.91
N ARG A 27 22.10 -5.43 7.43
CA ARG A 27 22.29 -5.14 5.99
C ARG A 27 22.19 -6.39 5.13
N ALA A 28 22.69 -7.53 5.59
CA ALA A 28 22.58 -8.79 4.86
C ALA A 28 21.12 -9.26 4.75
N ARG A 29 20.33 -9.13 5.82
CA ARG A 29 18.90 -9.48 5.82
C ARG A 29 18.09 -8.53 4.92
N VAL A 30 18.35 -7.23 5.00
CA VAL A 30 17.74 -6.21 4.13
C VAL A 30 18.01 -6.54 2.66
N LYS A 31 19.28 -6.81 2.32
CA LYS A 31 19.68 -7.12 0.95
C LYS A 31 18.98 -8.37 0.41
N LYS A 32 18.89 -9.44 1.21
CA LYS A 32 18.17 -10.68 0.82
C LYS A 32 16.68 -10.41 0.57
N THR A 33 16.06 -9.63 1.44
CA THR A 33 14.62 -9.28 1.38
C THR A 33 14.33 -8.46 0.13
N THR A 34 15.13 -7.42 -0.12
CA THR A 34 14.99 -6.57 -1.30
C THR A 34 15.20 -7.36 -2.59
N ILE A 35 16.17 -8.28 -2.64
CA ILE A 35 16.42 -9.13 -3.81
C ILE A 35 15.22 -10.05 -4.07
N LEU A 36 14.73 -10.77 -3.04
CA LEU A 36 13.58 -11.67 -3.17
C LEU A 36 12.35 -10.93 -3.71
N LEU A 37 12.06 -9.77 -3.13
CA LEU A 37 10.91 -8.96 -3.52
C LEU A 37 11.08 -8.23 -4.84
N SER A 38 12.32 -7.99 -5.27
CA SER A 38 12.61 -7.44 -6.60
C SER A 38 12.33 -8.50 -7.66
N VAL A 39 12.82 -9.72 -7.45
CA VAL A 39 12.60 -10.86 -8.37
C VAL A 39 11.11 -11.14 -8.55
N ILE A 40 10.36 -11.25 -7.45
CA ILE A 40 8.91 -11.45 -7.47
C ILE A 40 8.21 -10.34 -8.28
N THR A 41 8.55 -9.06 -8.04
CA THR A 41 7.93 -7.93 -8.76
C THR A 41 8.28 -7.92 -10.25
N ILE A 42 9.51 -8.25 -10.64
CA ILE A 42 9.90 -8.31 -12.05
C ILE A 42 9.14 -9.43 -12.77
N ILE A 43 9.00 -10.61 -12.15
CA ILE A 43 8.27 -11.74 -12.72
C ILE A 43 6.79 -11.38 -12.90
N GLU A 44 6.15 -10.82 -11.87
CA GLU A 44 4.75 -10.40 -11.94
C GLU A 44 4.50 -9.34 -13.00
N LEU A 45 5.35 -8.30 -13.06
CA LEU A 45 5.22 -7.23 -14.03
C LEU A 45 5.51 -7.72 -15.46
N GLY A 46 6.49 -8.61 -15.61
CA GLY A 46 6.84 -9.24 -16.88
C GLY A 46 5.70 -10.09 -17.44
N ILE A 47 5.08 -10.93 -16.60
CA ILE A 47 3.90 -11.73 -16.98
C ILE A 47 2.71 -10.82 -17.29
N GLY A 48 2.45 -9.80 -16.46
CA GLY A 48 1.38 -8.83 -16.71
C GLY A 48 1.55 -8.07 -18.02
N LEU A 49 2.79 -7.65 -18.34
CA LEU A 49 3.11 -6.93 -19.58
C LEU A 49 3.04 -7.86 -20.80
N LEU A 50 3.58 -9.08 -20.71
CA LEU A 50 3.53 -10.07 -21.79
C LEU A 50 2.09 -10.48 -22.10
N LEU A 51 1.27 -10.70 -21.07
CA LEU A 51 -0.14 -10.99 -21.24
C LEU A 51 -0.84 -9.79 -21.90
N TYR A 52 -0.57 -8.56 -21.47
CA TYR A 52 -1.14 -7.34 -22.06
C TYR A 52 -0.73 -7.10 -23.53
N THR A 53 0.49 -7.43 -23.93
CA THR A 53 0.94 -7.28 -25.32
C THR A 53 0.35 -8.36 -26.24
N LEU A 54 0.25 -9.61 -25.77
CA LEU A 54 -0.38 -10.71 -26.51
C LEU A 54 -1.91 -10.55 -26.62
N HIS A 55 -2.56 -9.97 -25.61
CA HIS A 55 -4.02 -9.80 -25.57
C HIS A 55 -4.55 -8.64 -26.45
N LYS A 56 -3.69 -7.82 -27.07
CA LYS A 56 -4.14 -6.86 -28.10
C LYS A 56 -4.51 -7.54 -29.44
N GLY A 57 -4.14 -8.81 -29.64
CA GLY A 57 -4.18 -9.47 -30.96
C GLY A 57 -5.32 -10.46 -31.23
N ALA A 58 -5.94 -11.08 -30.23
CA ALA A 58 -7.05 -12.02 -30.45
C ALA A 58 -7.81 -12.26 -29.14
N GLU A 59 -9.14 -12.07 -29.17
CA GLU A 59 -10.13 -12.56 -28.19
C GLU A 59 -9.69 -12.52 -26.70
N PRO A 60 -9.59 -11.34 -26.08
CA PRO A 60 -9.21 -11.25 -24.68
C PRO A 60 -10.35 -11.74 -23.79
N ASN A 61 -10.14 -12.84 -23.06
CA ASN A 61 -11.04 -13.28 -22.00
C ASN A 61 -11.04 -12.24 -20.85
N PRO A 62 -12.09 -11.42 -20.68
CA PRO A 62 -12.09 -10.32 -19.72
C PRO A 62 -11.93 -10.82 -18.28
N PHE A 63 -12.41 -12.03 -17.99
CA PHE A 63 -12.26 -12.68 -16.70
C PHE A 63 -10.80 -12.96 -16.32
N LEU A 64 -9.99 -13.45 -17.27
CA LEU A 64 -8.57 -13.78 -17.06
C LEU A 64 -7.75 -12.52 -16.77
N VAL A 65 -8.05 -11.42 -17.48
CA VAL A 65 -7.42 -10.12 -17.27
C VAL A 65 -7.75 -9.57 -15.87
N LEU A 66 -9.01 -9.67 -15.44
CA LEU A 66 -9.42 -9.25 -14.10
C LEU A 66 -8.76 -10.09 -13.00
N LEU A 67 -8.68 -11.41 -13.19
CA LEU A 67 -8.01 -12.32 -12.27
C LEU A 67 -6.52 -11.95 -12.12
N PHE A 68 -5.79 -11.79 -13.22
CA PHE A 68 -4.37 -11.41 -13.18
C PHE A 68 -4.15 -10.04 -12.53
N LYS A 69 -4.99 -9.05 -12.83
CA LYS A 69 -4.93 -7.73 -12.15
C LYS A 69 -5.16 -7.86 -10.65
N GLY A 70 -6.10 -8.71 -10.22
CA GLY A 70 -6.34 -9.02 -8.81
C GLY A 70 -5.14 -9.69 -8.15
N VAL A 71 -4.57 -10.72 -8.79
CA VAL A 71 -3.40 -11.47 -8.29
C VAL A 71 -2.19 -10.54 -8.11
N VAL A 72 -1.86 -9.72 -9.12
CA VAL A 72 -0.75 -8.75 -9.03
C VAL A 72 -1.00 -7.72 -7.93
N CYS A 73 -2.24 -7.27 -7.74
CA CYS A 73 -2.60 -6.36 -6.66
C CYS A 73 -2.39 -7.00 -5.28
N ILE A 74 -2.85 -8.24 -5.09
CA ILE A 74 -2.69 -8.98 -3.84
C ILE A 74 -1.21 -9.25 -3.55
N LEU A 75 -0.42 -9.66 -4.54
CA LEU A 75 1.02 -9.90 -4.40
C LEU A 75 1.78 -8.62 -4.04
N THR A 76 1.35 -7.46 -4.58
CA THR A 76 1.91 -6.16 -4.21
C THR A 76 1.64 -5.82 -2.75
N LEU A 77 0.41 -6.06 -2.26
CA LEU A 77 0.06 -5.87 -0.85
C LEU A 77 0.82 -6.84 0.07
N ALA A 78 0.92 -8.11 -0.33
CA ALA A 78 1.67 -9.14 0.39
C ALA A 78 3.16 -8.77 0.49
N LYS A 79 3.75 -8.25 -0.59
CA LYS A 79 5.11 -7.71 -0.60
C LYS A 79 5.29 -6.58 0.41
N ALA A 80 4.37 -5.62 0.44
CA ALA A 80 4.45 -4.49 1.37
C ALA A 80 4.37 -4.98 2.82
N PHE A 81 3.48 -5.93 3.12
CA PHE A 81 3.40 -6.54 4.43
C PHE A 81 4.67 -7.36 4.80
N TYR A 82 5.26 -8.07 3.83
CA TYR A 82 6.49 -8.84 4.01
C TYR A 82 7.70 -7.93 4.31
N ILE A 83 7.81 -6.79 3.62
CA ILE A 83 8.81 -5.74 3.92
C ILE A 83 8.67 -5.30 5.37
N VAL A 84 7.47 -4.90 5.77
CA VAL A 84 7.24 -4.32 7.10
C VAL A 84 7.49 -5.36 8.19
N SER A 85 7.00 -6.58 8.03
CA SER A 85 7.23 -7.66 9.00
C SER A 85 8.70 -8.08 9.11
N VAL A 86 9.44 -8.19 8.00
CA VAL A 86 10.85 -8.60 8.01
C VAL A 86 11.77 -7.51 8.57
N PHE A 87 11.52 -6.24 8.28
CA PHE A 87 12.32 -5.15 8.86
C PHE A 87 12.06 -4.93 10.34
N MET A 88 11.04 -5.60 10.86
CA MET A 88 10.55 -5.39 12.22
C MET A 88 10.62 -6.64 13.09
N HIS A 89 11.36 -7.67 12.64
CA HIS A 89 11.44 -8.97 13.29
C HIS A 89 12.88 -9.43 13.59
N LEU A 90 13.41 -8.93 14.70
CA LEU A 90 14.43 -9.52 15.59
C LEU A 90 13.79 -10.05 16.90
N GLY A 91 13.00 -11.12 16.78
CA GLY A 91 12.78 -12.15 17.81
C GLY A 91 12.38 -11.73 19.23
N ASP A 92 13.36 -11.49 20.11
CA ASP A 92 13.16 -11.55 21.55
C ASP A 92 13.11 -10.16 22.25
N GLU A 93 13.52 -9.09 21.58
CA GLU A 93 13.46 -7.71 22.11
C GLU A 93 12.18 -6.96 21.66
N ILE A 94 11.35 -7.60 20.84
CA ILE A 94 10.42 -6.94 19.91
C ILE A 94 8.97 -6.89 20.34
N ARG A 95 8.59 -7.54 21.44
CA ARG A 95 7.22 -7.36 21.96
C ARG A 95 6.90 -5.89 22.23
N ASN A 96 7.90 -5.08 22.58
CA ASN A 96 7.74 -3.64 22.77
C ASN A 96 7.73 -2.85 21.44
N MET A 97 8.53 -3.28 20.46
CA MET A 97 8.62 -2.62 19.15
C MET A 97 7.43 -2.93 18.25
N ILE A 98 6.85 -4.13 18.32
CA ILE A 98 5.68 -4.50 17.50
C ILE A 98 4.50 -3.53 17.73
N MET A 99 4.37 -2.99 18.96
CA MET A 99 3.33 -2.03 19.32
C MET A 99 3.51 -0.69 18.62
N THR A 100 4.76 -0.22 18.44
CA THR A 100 5.04 1.06 17.75
C THR A 100 4.90 0.96 16.23
N ILE A 101 4.72 -0.26 15.70
CA ILE A 101 4.61 -0.58 14.28
C ILE A 101 3.16 -0.85 13.91
N ILE A 102 2.46 -1.57 14.78
CA ILE A 102 1.03 -1.79 14.66
C ILE A 102 0.29 -0.44 14.68
N MET A 103 0.73 0.51 15.49
CA MET A 103 0.13 1.84 15.56
C MET A 103 0.12 2.59 14.20
N PRO A 104 1.26 2.77 13.50
CA PRO A 104 1.28 3.40 12.18
C PRO A 104 0.60 2.54 11.10
N LEU A 105 0.67 1.20 11.15
CA LEU A 105 -0.04 0.35 10.20
C LEU A 105 -1.56 0.44 10.36
N LEU A 106 -2.05 0.46 11.59
CA LEU A 106 -3.48 0.57 11.90
C LEU A 106 -4.00 1.95 11.49
N LEU A 107 -3.24 3.02 11.74
CA LEU A 107 -3.57 4.36 11.24
C LEU A 107 -3.59 4.42 9.71
N PHE A 108 -2.67 3.75 9.02
CA PHE A 108 -2.66 3.73 7.56
C PHE A 108 -3.89 3.03 6.97
N VAL A 109 -4.26 1.86 7.49
CA VAL A 109 -5.44 1.12 7.05
C VAL A 109 -6.72 1.89 7.39
N TRP A 110 -6.80 2.44 8.61
CA TRP A 110 -7.93 3.25 9.05
C TRP A 110 -8.06 4.54 8.22
N PHE A 111 -6.94 5.20 7.89
CA PHE A 111 -6.91 6.37 7.02
C PHE A 111 -7.45 6.05 5.63
N ILE A 112 -7.00 4.97 4.98
CA ILE A 112 -7.55 4.55 3.69
C ILE A 112 -9.05 4.28 3.79
N ALA A 113 -9.52 3.63 4.86
CA ALA A 113 -10.95 3.36 5.07
C ALA A 113 -11.77 4.66 5.26
N ALA A 114 -11.27 5.61 6.07
CA ALA A 114 -11.91 6.91 6.27
C ALA A 114 -11.97 7.73 4.98
N PHE A 115 -10.87 7.76 4.22
CA PHE A 115 -10.81 8.42 2.92
C PHE A 115 -11.68 7.73 1.86
N LEU A 116 -11.85 6.40 1.92
CA LEU A 116 -12.74 5.70 1.00
C LEU A 116 -14.20 5.97 1.34
N TRP A 117 -14.55 6.03 2.62
CA TRP A 117 -15.89 6.39 3.08
C TRP A 117 -16.23 7.83 2.71
N ASP A 118 -15.36 8.78 3.05
CA ASP A 118 -15.55 10.19 2.74
C ASP A 118 -15.41 10.46 1.22
N GLY A 119 -14.53 9.75 0.53
CA GLY A 119 -14.40 9.79 -0.92
C GLY A 119 -15.63 9.23 -1.65
N ASN A 120 -16.27 8.18 -1.12
CA ASN A 120 -17.53 7.68 -1.65
C ASN A 120 -18.67 8.68 -1.40
N SER A 121 -18.68 9.36 -0.25
CA SER A 121 -19.57 10.48 0.03
C SER A 121 -19.34 11.63 -0.97
N TYR A 122 -18.08 12.01 -1.20
CA TYR A 122 -17.68 13.05 -2.16
C TYR A 122 -18.10 12.69 -3.60
N ARG A 123 -17.97 11.41 -3.99
CA ARG A 123 -18.43 10.89 -5.29
C ARG A 123 -19.96 10.90 -5.43
N SER A 124 -20.67 10.63 -4.35
CA SER A 124 -22.14 10.69 -4.30
C SER A 124 -22.65 12.14 -4.39
N LEU A 125 -22.00 13.08 -3.70
CA LEU A 125 -22.35 14.49 -3.75
C LEU A 125 -22.12 15.09 -5.15
N ARG A 126 -20.98 14.85 -5.80
CA ARG A 126 -20.78 15.34 -7.18
C ARG A 126 -21.78 14.76 -8.18
N ASN A 127 -22.21 13.50 -8.01
CA ASN A 127 -23.24 12.90 -8.86
C ASN A 127 -24.62 13.57 -8.66
N ARG A 128 -24.87 14.11 -7.46
CA ARG A 128 -26.12 14.82 -7.13
C ARG A 128 -26.09 16.32 -7.45
N TYR A 129 -24.92 16.96 -7.46
CA TYR A 129 -24.78 18.41 -7.67
C TYR A 129 -24.34 18.82 -9.08
N ASP A 130 -23.91 17.89 -9.94
CA ASP A 130 -23.59 18.18 -11.33
C ASP A 130 -24.86 18.18 -12.20
N LYS A 131 -25.44 19.38 -12.40
CA LYS A 131 -26.67 19.60 -13.21
C LYS A 131 -26.59 18.99 -14.62
N ARG A 132 -25.39 18.88 -15.21
CA ARG A 132 -25.18 18.28 -16.54
C ARG A 132 -25.47 16.78 -16.57
N TYR A 133 -25.21 16.06 -15.47
CA TYR A 133 -25.51 14.62 -15.40
C TYR A 133 -27.01 14.36 -15.24
N GLN A 134 -27.73 15.22 -14.51
CA GLN A 134 -29.19 15.14 -14.38
C GLN A 134 -29.89 15.44 -15.69
N GLU A 135 -29.44 16.44 -16.45
CA GLU A 135 -29.99 16.74 -17.79
C GLU A 135 -29.73 15.59 -18.77
N THR A 136 -28.55 14.95 -18.74
CA THR A 136 -28.22 13.85 -19.67
C THR A 136 -29.01 12.57 -19.37
N THR A 137 -29.28 12.27 -18.09
CA THR A 137 -30.10 11.11 -17.71
C THR A 137 -31.58 11.34 -17.94
N GLN A 138 -32.12 12.54 -17.64
CA GLN A 138 -33.52 12.86 -17.92
C GLN A 138 -33.81 12.96 -19.43
N HIS A 139 -32.93 13.55 -20.25
CA HIS A 139 -33.12 13.59 -21.70
C HIS A 139 -33.09 12.18 -22.35
N HIS A 140 -32.30 11.24 -21.81
CA HIS A 140 -32.30 9.85 -22.28
C HIS A 140 -33.56 9.07 -21.86
N GLU A 141 -34.14 9.37 -20.68
CA GLU A 141 -35.38 8.73 -20.25
C GLU A 141 -36.58 9.23 -21.07
N VAL A 142 -36.70 10.56 -21.25
CA VAL A 142 -37.80 11.18 -22.00
C VAL A 142 -37.81 10.74 -23.48
N HIS A 143 -36.65 10.61 -24.12
CA HIS A 143 -36.56 10.14 -25.52
C HIS A 143 -36.98 8.66 -25.71
N ASN A 144 -36.76 7.81 -24.70
CA ASN A 144 -37.14 6.40 -24.76
C ASN A 144 -38.64 6.19 -24.45
N THR A 145 -39.25 7.03 -23.60
CA THR A 145 -40.69 6.93 -23.32
C THR A 145 -41.54 7.37 -24.52
N ASP A 146 -41.09 8.35 -25.29
CA ASP A 146 -41.82 8.84 -26.47
C ASP A 146 -41.81 7.86 -27.65
N THR A 147 -40.73 7.09 -27.82
CA THR A 147 -40.60 6.08 -28.89
C THR A 147 -41.33 4.77 -28.58
N THR A 148 -41.61 4.49 -27.31
CA THR A 148 -42.31 3.27 -26.90
C THR A 148 -43.84 3.39 -27.04
N HIS A 149 -44.39 4.61 -26.97
CA HIS A 149 -45.82 4.86 -27.13
C HIS A 149 -46.29 5.15 -28.57
N THR A 150 -45.37 5.33 -29.52
CA THR A 150 -45.69 5.60 -30.94
C THR A 150 -45.60 4.38 -31.87
N GLY A 151 -45.36 3.17 -31.33
CA GLY A 151 -45.24 1.92 -32.10
C GLY A 151 -46.38 0.90 -31.93
N LEU A 152 -47.44 1.25 -31.20
CA LEU A 152 -48.65 0.43 -31.02
C LEU A 152 -49.90 1.26 -31.33
N GLN A 153 -50.03 1.72 -32.58
CA GLN A 153 -51.31 2.04 -33.21
C GLN A 153 -51.16 2.14 -34.72
#